data_AF-S2J4X2-F1
#
_entry.id   AF-S2J4X2-F1
#
_cell.length_a   1.000
_cell.length_b   1.000
_cell.length_c   1.000
_cell.angle_alpha   90.00
_cell.angle_beta   90.00
_cell.angle_gamma   90.00
#
_symmetry.space_group_name_H-M   'P 1'
#
loop_
_entity.id
_entity.type
_entity.pdbx_description
1 polymer ?
#
loop_
_entity_poly.entity_id
_entity_poly.type
_entity_poly.pdbx_seq_one_letter_code
_entity_poly.pdbx_strand_id
1 'polypeptide(L)' 'KQVVGHFNPLPDGNSGFRAFALAITSNQEQYKLLKTKVIAILNKKNLFYQQIFGSSPSSKPSS' A
#
# COMPACT_ATOMS: atom_id res chain seq x y z
N LYS A 1 -22.68 -14.38 -10.13
CA LYS A 1 -21.43 -14.92 -10.70
C LYS A 1 -20.29 -14.07 -10.17
N GLN A 2 -19.53 -14.57 -9.20
CA GLN A 2 -18.31 -13.91 -8.75
C GLN A 2 -17.27 -14.14 -9.84
N VAL A 3 -16.87 -13.07 -10.54
CA VAL A 3 -15.78 -13.14 -11.51
C VAL A 3 -14.50 -13.20 -10.69
N VAL A 4 -14.05 -14.41 -10.34
CA VAL A 4 -12.74 -14.62 -9.74
C VAL A 4 -11.73 -14.51 -10.88
N GLY A 5 -11.48 -13.29 -11.34
CA GLY A 5 -10.38 -13.01 -12.25
C GLY A 5 -9.09 -13.36 -11.52
N HIS A 6 -8.41 -14.41 -11.98
CA HIS A 6 -7.15 -14.84 -11.39
C HIS A 6 -6.13 -13.71 -11.54
N PHE A 7 -5.81 -13.03 -10.45
CA PHE A 7 -4.80 -11.99 -10.45
C PHE A 7 -3.43 -12.68 -10.53
N ASN A 8 -2.74 -12.52 -11.65
CA ASN A 8 -1.35 -12.98 -11.82
C ASN A 8 -0.41 -11.83 -11.41
N PRO A 9 0.16 -11.85 -10.20
CA PRO A 9 1.05 -10.79 -9.76
C PRO A 9 2.36 -10.81 -10.55
N LEU A 10 2.79 -9.63 -11.01
CA LEU A 10 4.16 -9.45 -11.48
C LEU A 10 5.11 -9.49 -10.27
N PRO A 11 6.31 -10.09 -10.39
CA PRO A 11 7.30 -10.17 -9.32
C PRO A 11 8.08 -8.84 -9.13
N ASP A 12 7.40 -7.70 -9.19
CA ASP A 12 7.99 -6.35 -9.21
C ASP A 12 7.86 -5.61 -7.86
N GLY A 13 7.43 -6.31 -6.80
CA GLY A 13 7.19 -5.72 -5.47
C GLY A 13 5.97 -4.79 -5.40
N ASN A 14 5.24 -4.57 -6.50
CA ASN A 14 4.05 -3.72 -6.55
C ASN A 14 2.75 -4.52 -6.66
N SER A 15 2.80 -5.85 -6.49
CA SER A 15 1.64 -6.76 -6.57
C SER A 15 0.46 -6.29 -5.72
N GLY A 16 0.70 -5.81 -4.50
CA GLY A 16 -0.35 -5.28 -3.62
C GLY A 16 -1.06 -4.05 -4.20
N PHE A 17 -0.31 -3.07 -4.71
CA PHE A 17 -0.90 -1.87 -5.34
C PHE A 17 -1.59 -2.20 -6.67
N ARG A 18 -1.07 -3.16 -7.43
CA ARG A 18 -1.70 -3.63 -8.68
C ARG A 18 -3.00 -4.37 -8.41
N ALA A 19 -3.03 -5.25 -7.41
CA ALA A 19 -4.25 -5.93 -6.96
C ALA A 19 -5.28 -4.90 -6.47
N PHE A 20 -4.84 -3.91 -5.69
CA PHE A 20 -5.73 -2.86 -5.22
C PHE A 20 -6.29 -2.04 -6.39
N ALA A 21 -5.43 -1.57 -7.31
CA ALA A 21 -5.87 -0.86 -8.51
C ALA A 21 -6.86 -1.69 -9.35
N LEU A 22 -6.56 -2.97 -9.58
CA LEU A 22 -7.48 -3.86 -10.29
C LEU A 22 -8.85 -3.97 -9.59
N ALA A 23 -8.87 -4.07 -8.26
CA ALA A 23 -10.12 -4.18 -7.51
C ALA A 23 -10.98 -2.91 -7.58
N ILE A 24 -10.36 -1.71 -7.63
CA ILE A 24 -11.10 -0.44 -7.60
C ILE A 24 -11.40 0.15 -8.98
N THR A 25 -10.53 -0.07 -9.96
CA THR A 25 -10.63 0.57 -11.30
C THR A 25 -10.72 -0.46 -12.42
N SER A 26 -10.65 -1.76 -12.14
CA SER A 26 -10.49 -2.82 -13.15
C SER A 26 -9.25 -2.63 -14.05
N ASN A 27 -8.28 -1.81 -13.62
CA ASN A 27 -7.06 -1.54 -14.38
C ASN A 27 -5.82 -1.54 -13.46
N GLN A 28 -5.05 -2.62 -13.52
CA GLN A 28 -3.83 -2.78 -12.73
C GLN A 28 -2.70 -1.79 -13.09
N GLU A 29 -2.71 -1.18 -14.28
CA GLU A 29 -1.68 -0.21 -14.70
C GLU A 29 -1.78 1.11 -13.92
N GLN A 30 -2.96 1.38 -13.35
CA GLN A 30 -3.21 2.56 -12.51
C GLN A 30 -2.52 2.49 -11.14
N TYR A 31 -1.81 1.40 -10.81
CA TYR A 31 -1.16 1.21 -9.52
C TYR A 31 -0.19 2.36 -9.13
N LYS A 32 0.49 2.99 -10.10
CA LYS A 32 1.40 4.12 -9.84
C LYS A 32 0.64 5.34 -9.32
N LEU A 33 -0.44 5.71 -10.00
CA LEU A 33 -1.30 6.82 -9.59
C LEU A 33 -1.94 6.54 -8.22
N LEU A 34 -2.41 5.31 -8.02
CA LEU A 34 -2.98 4.87 -6.75
C LEU A 34 -1.96 4.99 -5.60
N LYS A 35 -0.74 4.48 -5.81
CA LYS A 35 0.35 4.55 -4.83
C LYS A 35 0.66 6.00 -4.45
N THR A 36 0.77 6.91 -5.43
CA THR A 36 1.00 8.34 -5.17
C THR A 36 -0.13 8.95 -4.34
N LYS A 37 -1.39 8.68 -4.68
CA LYS A 37 -2.55 9.21 -3.92
C LYS A 37 -2.60 8.67 -2.50
N VAL A 38 -2.34 7.38 -2.31
CA VAL A 38 -2.28 6.76 -0.97
C VAL A 38 -1.20 7.42 -0.13
N ILE A 39 0.03 7.57 -0.64
CA ILE A 39 1.12 8.24 0.06
C ILE A 39 0.74 9.69 0.43
N ALA A 40 0.15 10.44 -0.50
CA ALA A 40 -0.29 11.81 -0.21
C ALA A 40 -1.33 11.87 0.91
N ILE A 41 -2.28 10.93 0.96
CA ILE A 41 -3.28 10.85 2.03
C ILE A 41 -2.63 10.48 3.37
N LEU A 42 -1.72 9.50 3.38
CA LEU A 42 -0.99 9.09 4.58
C LEU A 42 -0.16 10.25 5.13
N ASN A 43 0.57 10.96 4.27
CA ASN A 43 1.36 12.13 4.64
C ASN A 43 0.48 13.30 5.13
N LYS A 44 -0.72 13.49 4.57
CA LYS A 44 -1.67 14.48 5.10
C LYS A 44 -2.17 14.10 6.50
N LYS A 45 -2.27 12.81 6.79
CA LYS A 45 -2.70 12.24 8.08
C LYS A 45 -1.51 11.78 8.93
N ASN A 46 -0.33 12.38 8.73
CA ASN A 46 0.95 11.90 9.28
C ASN A 46 0.90 11.63 10.80
N LEU A 47 0.28 12.50 11.59
CA LEU A 47 0.17 12.32 13.04
C LEU A 47 -0.57 11.04 13.46
N PHE A 48 -1.63 10.66 12.74
CA PHE A 48 -2.40 9.45 13.03
C PHE A 48 -1.60 8.19 12.64
N TYR A 49 -0.93 8.24 11.50
CA TYR A 49 -0.16 7.10 10.98
C TYR A 49 1.24 6.97 11.60
N GLN A 50 1.80 8.03 12.18
CA GLN A 50 3.04 7.97 12.97
C GLN A 50 2.91 7.05 14.19
N GLN A 51 1.73 6.96 14.79
CA GLN A 51 1.52 6.01 15.90
C GLN A 51 1.60 4.55 15.42
N ILE A 52 1.17 4.28 14.19
CA ILE A 52 1.10 2.93 13.61
C ILE A 52 2.44 2.54 12.96
N PHE A 53 3.12 3.47 12.30
CA PHE A 53 4.33 3.20 11.50
C PHE A 53 5.61 3.86 12.01
N GLY A 54 5.49 4.87 12.88
CA GLY A 54 6.62 5.68 13.38
C GLY A 54 7.18 5.21 14.73
N SER A 55 6.55 4.23 15.38
CA SER A 55 6.99 3.70 16.67
C SER A 55 7.57 2.30 16.52
N SER A 56 8.79 2.19 15.98
CA SER A 56 9.65 1.08 16.42
C SER A 56 10.27 1.53 17.74
N PRO A 57 10.00 0.86 18.88
CA PRO A 57 10.83 1.09 20.05
C PRO A 57 12.26 0.71 19.63
N SER A 58 13.12 1.72 19.50
CA SER A 58 14.55 1.48 19.39
C SER A 58 14.92 0.71 20.64
N SER A 59 15.28 -0.55 20.48
CA SER A 59 15.96 -1.34 21.51
C SER A 59 17.33 -0.70 21.70
N LYS A 60 17.38 0.44 22.40
CA LYS A 60 18.62 0.91 22.99
C LYS A 60 19.05 -0.21 23.95
N PRO A 61 20.24 -0.79 23.78
CA PRO A 61 20.73 -1.73 24.77
C PRO A 61 20.85 -0.95 26.09
N SER A 62 20.23 -1.49 27.14
CA SER A 62 20.45 -1.00 28.51
C SER A 62 21.94 -1.14 28.83
N SER A 63 22.56 -0.04 29.28
CA SER A 63 23.96 0.03 29.73
C SER A 63 24.31 -1.04 30.76
#